data_AF-K0ILX6-F1
#
_entry.id   AF-K0ILX6-F1
#
_cell.length_a   1.000
_cell.length_b   1.000
_cell.length_c   1.000
_cell.angle_alpha   90.00
_cell.angle_beta   90.00
_cell.angle_gamma   90.00
#
_symmetry.space_group_name_H-M   'P 1'
#
loop_
_entity.id
_entity.type
_entity.pdbx_description
1 polymer ?
#
loop_
_entity_poly.entity_id
_entity_poly.type
_entity_poly.pdbx_seq_one_letter_code
_entity_poly.pdbx_strand_id
1 'polypeptide(L)'
;MKLKGFLAMLFLSFLSSSTVIAAAPEQGTTTTAYRKFVVYYGWYTDGRGQIGPEIERIIAAKPEFVISPYYTSTGQVNLTPQVMDRFHENGIKVLVYVATGNADKKLESVLQEIKIGLDNGADGVMLDEVAMLHSDWQVDYYKRIYDYTKSFGSEKVVIANPGSVLVNEKVMSVSDIVSFEHQWRFASHIDWFSKYPATRFMGISSNDITNVMGYTVDSESSARDTIEAWQAGVSYHFSTNTYTTLAPWFEEYQKALEDYAVSGSKLGELRVRTIDSEGGEINGLWIEVRKNDRVVMTGFSPTRFLLPEGEYQVGAGNYQSFIFDRWQDGETSPYHSTTLADSSTAELVAVYRSELANLRVESYDNLGNSIREMRVTVSGSDGGVVAEGVTPLNLRLTLGQYSVVASDSEHYQFARWDDGSQVRTTSLAGDAKITAYYDNMLADKLGAEIFSCPPKYQQQVADSMLKSGPFAGLLELQMRKSAMALAGCPVQ
;
A
#
# COMPACT_ATOMS: atom_id res chain seq x y z
N MET A 1 -17.92 3.77 27.12
CA MET A 1 -16.91 4.30 28.07
C MET A 1 -15.57 4.24 27.35
N LYS A 2 -14.83 5.35 27.36
CA LYS A 2 -13.65 5.74 26.55
C LYS A 2 -12.67 4.62 26.12
N LEU A 3 -12.43 4.52 24.81
CA LEU A 3 -11.09 4.41 24.22
C LEU A 3 -11.12 4.93 22.77
N LYS A 4 -10.91 6.24 22.61
CA LYS A 4 -10.60 6.87 21.31
C LYS A 4 -9.12 7.22 21.32
N GLY A 5 -8.41 6.81 20.28
CA GLY A 5 -7.08 7.32 19.96
C GLY A 5 -5.96 6.38 20.32
N PHE A 6 -5.75 5.34 19.51
CA PHE A 6 -4.41 4.80 19.28
C PHE A 6 -4.39 4.04 17.95
N LEU A 7 -4.23 4.75 16.84
CA LEU A 7 -3.49 4.28 15.65
C LEU A 7 -3.45 5.40 14.59
N ALA A 8 -2.38 6.18 14.61
CA ALA A 8 -1.89 6.91 13.44
C ALA A 8 -0.41 7.21 13.70
N MET A 9 0.44 6.97 12.70
CA MET A 9 1.91 7.06 12.73
C MET A 9 2.64 5.83 13.27
N LEU A 10 2.66 4.77 12.45
CA LEU A 10 3.93 4.11 12.17
C LEU A 10 4.21 4.27 10.68
N PHE A 11 5.23 5.08 10.37
CA PHE A 11 5.89 5.11 9.08
C PHE A 11 6.53 3.74 8.84
N LEU A 12 5.95 2.91 7.98
CA LEU A 12 6.67 1.79 7.37
C LEU A 12 7.54 2.35 6.24
N SER A 13 8.83 2.52 6.54
CA SER A 13 9.88 2.40 5.52
C SER A 13 10.24 0.92 5.43
N PHE A 14 10.52 0.44 4.22
CA PHE A 14 10.70 -0.96 3.79
C PHE A 14 9.43 -1.70 3.32
N LEU A 15 9.05 -1.42 2.08
CA LEU A 15 8.57 -2.46 1.16
C LEU A 15 9.52 -2.50 -0.03
N SER A 16 10.39 -3.51 -0.08
CA SER A 16 10.92 -3.98 -1.34
C SER A 16 9.74 -4.49 -2.17
N SER A 17 9.38 -3.75 -3.21
CA SER A 17 8.29 -4.06 -4.13
C SER A 17 8.50 -5.41 -4.80
N SER A 18 8.04 -6.47 -4.15
CA SER A 18 7.71 -7.71 -4.84
C SER A 18 6.38 -7.46 -5.52
N THR A 19 6.40 -7.30 -6.84
CA THR A 19 5.21 -7.32 -7.68
C THR A 19 4.47 -8.63 -7.47
N VAL A 20 3.50 -8.66 -6.57
CA VAL A 20 2.45 -9.67 -6.62
C VAL A 20 1.51 -9.22 -7.73
N ILE A 21 1.77 -9.73 -8.94
CA ILE A 21 0.80 -9.68 -10.02
C ILE A 21 -0.47 -10.33 -9.48
N ALA A 22 -1.54 -9.56 -9.32
CA ALA A 22 -2.84 -10.09 -8.95
C ALA A 22 -3.16 -11.26 -9.89
N ALA A 23 -3.36 -12.44 -9.30
CA ALA A 23 -3.69 -13.65 -10.02
C ALA A 23 -4.76 -13.32 -11.08
N ALA A 24 -4.51 -13.74 -12.32
CA ALA A 24 -5.56 -13.72 -13.32
C ALA A 24 -6.74 -14.52 -12.74
N PRO A 25 -7.99 -14.01 -12.82
CA PRO A 25 -9.14 -14.83 -12.47
C PRO A 25 -9.04 -16.13 -13.30
N GLU A 26 -9.21 -17.28 -12.63
CA GLU A 26 -9.20 -18.59 -13.27
C GLU A 26 -10.06 -18.53 -14.54
N GLN A 27 -9.40 -18.70 -15.70
CA GLN A 27 -10.09 -19.02 -16.94
C GLN A 27 -10.71 -20.41 -16.76
N GLY A 28 -11.96 -20.47 -16.28
CA GLY A 28 -12.59 -21.77 -16.05
C GLY A 28 -14.02 -21.76 -15.54
N THR A 29 -14.48 -20.72 -14.83
CA THR A 29 -15.89 -20.64 -14.41
C THR A 29 -16.48 -19.31 -14.79
N THR A 30 -17.29 -19.36 -15.84
CA THR A 30 -18.25 -18.37 -16.31
C THR A 30 -18.91 -17.59 -15.17
N THR A 31 -18.86 -16.26 -15.29
CA THR A 31 -19.46 -15.21 -14.44
C THR A 31 -18.91 -15.12 -13.01
N THR A 32 -18.06 -14.11 -12.78
CA THR A 32 -17.99 -13.44 -11.47
C THR A 32 -19.40 -12.92 -11.20
N ALA A 33 -20.24 -13.70 -10.55
CA ALA A 33 -21.58 -13.26 -10.19
C ALA A 33 -21.40 -12.09 -9.23
N TYR A 34 -21.58 -10.88 -9.73
CA TYR A 34 -21.56 -9.66 -8.93
C TYR A 34 -22.64 -9.75 -7.86
N ARG A 35 -22.24 -9.87 -6.60
CA ARG A 35 -23.18 -10.13 -5.50
C ARG A 35 -23.44 -8.85 -4.75
N LYS A 36 -24.71 -8.56 -4.53
CA LYS A 36 -25.19 -7.42 -3.77
C LYS A 36 -25.55 -7.86 -2.36
N PHE A 37 -25.29 -7.01 -1.38
CA PHE A 37 -25.80 -7.15 -0.02
C PHE A 37 -26.08 -5.77 0.57
N VAL A 38 -26.82 -5.73 1.68
CA VAL A 38 -27.11 -4.48 2.40
C VAL A 38 -26.82 -4.66 3.88
N VAL A 39 -26.10 -3.71 4.47
CA VAL A 39 -26.00 -3.55 5.92
C VAL A 39 -26.97 -2.45 6.35
N TYR A 40 -27.95 -2.79 7.19
CA TYR A 40 -28.93 -1.83 7.67
C TYR A 40 -29.27 -2.09 9.14
N TYR A 41 -28.82 -1.19 10.01
CA TYR A 41 -29.03 -1.17 11.46
C TYR A 41 -30.15 -0.20 11.87
N GLY A 42 -30.87 0.36 10.91
CA GLY A 42 -32.04 1.18 11.15
C GLY A 42 -33.26 0.35 11.54
N TRP A 43 -34.40 1.02 11.66
CA TRP A 43 -35.63 0.40 12.14
C TRP A 43 -36.54 0.07 10.96
N TYR A 44 -36.99 -1.19 10.87
CA TYR A 44 -37.92 -1.61 9.83
C TYR A 44 -39.37 -1.26 10.13
N THR A 45 -39.71 -1.00 11.38
CA THR A 45 -41.06 -0.67 11.80
C THR A 45 -41.09 0.64 12.57
N ASP A 46 -42.16 1.41 12.40
CA ASP A 46 -42.42 2.58 13.24
C ASP A 46 -42.86 2.17 14.67
N GLY A 47 -43.07 3.15 15.55
CA GLY A 47 -43.53 2.92 16.91
C GLY A 47 -44.94 2.30 17.04
N ARG A 48 -45.65 2.10 15.92
CA ARG A 48 -46.96 1.44 15.81
C ARG A 48 -46.83 0.04 15.19
N GLY A 49 -45.63 -0.42 14.88
CA GLY A 49 -45.36 -1.70 14.23
C GLY A 49 -45.64 -1.70 12.72
N GLN A 50 -45.85 -0.54 12.09
CA GLN A 50 -46.01 -0.48 10.64
C GLN A 50 -44.66 -0.50 9.94
N ILE A 51 -44.55 -1.33 8.90
CA ILE A 51 -43.34 -1.47 8.09
C ILE A 51 -43.01 -0.14 7.41
N GLY A 52 -41.78 0.32 7.57
CA GLY A 52 -41.25 1.55 7.01
C GLY A 52 -40.81 1.41 5.55
N PRO A 53 -40.56 2.53 4.86
CA PRO A 53 -40.23 2.55 3.43
C PRO A 53 -38.89 1.90 3.09
N GLU A 54 -37.97 1.80 4.05
CA GLU A 54 -36.62 1.26 3.82
C GLU A 54 -36.65 -0.21 3.38
N ILE A 55 -37.63 -1.00 3.81
CA ILE A 55 -37.75 -2.40 3.37
C ILE A 55 -37.92 -2.50 1.84
N GLU A 56 -38.75 -1.62 1.27
CA GLU A 56 -39.08 -1.65 -0.16
C GLU A 56 -37.88 -1.18 -0.98
N ARG A 57 -37.11 -0.23 -0.45
CA ARG A 57 -35.85 0.22 -1.05
C ARG A 57 -34.84 -0.93 -1.10
N ILE A 58 -34.68 -1.69 -0.01
CA ILE A 58 -33.79 -2.86 0.04
C ILE A 58 -34.29 -3.96 -0.92
N ILE A 59 -35.59 -4.26 -0.92
CA ILE A 59 -36.19 -5.25 -1.83
C ILE A 59 -35.94 -4.86 -3.29
N ALA A 60 -36.13 -3.60 -3.66
CA ALA A 60 -35.89 -3.10 -5.01
C ALA A 60 -34.42 -3.28 -5.44
N ALA A 61 -33.48 -3.18 -4.51
CA ALA A 61 -32.06 -3.41 -4.76
C ALA A 61 -31.69 -4.89 -5.02
N LYS A 62 -32.58 -5.84 -4.69
CA LYS A 62 -32.39 -7.29 -4.88
C LYS A 62 -31.03 -7.81 -4.35
N PRO A 63 -30.66 -7.54 -3.09
CA PRO A 63 -29.46 -8.12 -2.50
C PRO A 63 -29.63 -9.63 -2.29
N GLU A 64 -28.51 -10.37 -2.23
CA GLU A 64 -28.53 -11.78 -1.81
C GLU A 64 -28.88 -11.91 -0.32
N PHE A 65 -28.42 -10.97 0.50
CA PHE A 65 -28.78 -10.89 1.90
C PHE A 65 -28.78 -9.46 2.45
N VAL A 66 -29.54 -9.28 3.53
CA VAL A 66 -29.53 -8.09 4.39
C VAL A 66 -28.97 -8.48 5.76
N ILE A 67 -28.10 -7.62 6.30
CA ILE A 67 -27.52 -7.77 7.65
C ILE A 67 -28.15 -6.71 8.55
N SER A 68 -28.75 -7.15 9.65
CA SER A 68 -29.45 -6.28 10.59
C SER A 68 -29.39 -6.81 12.02
N PRO A 69 -29.38 -5.94 13.04
CA PRO A 69 -29.59 -6.38 14.41
C PRO A 69 -31.02 -6.91 14.58
N TYR A 70 -31.17 -7.93 15.41
CA TYR A 70 -32.48 -8.51 15.72
C TYR A 70 -33.34 -7.55 16.56
N TYR A 71 -32.71 -6.83 17.48
CA TYR A 71 -33.34 -5.79 18.28
C TYR A 71 -32.86 -4.41 17.83
N THR A 72 -33.75 -3.42 17.93
CA THR A 72 -33.40 -2.00 17.80
C THR A 72 -32.53 -1.56 18.98
N SER A 73 -31.92 -0.37 18.87
CA SER A 73 -31.18 0.25 19.97
C SER A 73 -32.02 0.54 21.23
N THR A 74 -33.35 0.51 21.13
CA THR A 74 -34.28 0.67 22.26
C THR A 74 -34.79 -0.66 22.81
N GLY A 75 -34.35 -1.79 22.26
CA GLY A 75 -34.73 -3.14 22.71
C GLY A 75 -36.02 -3.68 22.09
N GLN A 76 -36.66 -2.95 21.18
CA GLN A 76 -37.80 -3.47 20.41
C GLN A 76 -37.33 -4.49 19.37
N VAL A 77 -38.14 -5.51 19.08
CA VAL A 77 -37.83 -6.48 18.00
C VAL A 77 -37.85 -5.75 16.66
N ASN A 78 -36.70 -5.71 15.98
CA ASN A 78 -36.53 -5.09 14.67
C ASN A 78 -36.89 -6.09 13.55
N LEU A 79 -36.38 -7.31 13.66
CA LEU A 79 -36.65 -8.41 12.73
C LEU A 79 -37.89 -9.20 13.17
N THR A 80 -39.06 -8.57 13.07
CA THR A 80 -40.35 -9.25 13.34
C THR A 80 -40.61 -10.33 12.29
N PRO A 81 -41.49 -11.33 12.56
CA PRO A 81 -41.86 -12.33 11.55
C PRO A 81 -42.33 -11.70 10.24
N GLN A 82 -43.09 -10.62 10.31
CA GLN A 82 -43.58 -9.89 9.12
C GLN A 82 -42.43 -9.27 8.30
N VAL A 83 -41.40 -8.73 8.95
CA VAL A 83 -40.22 -8.19 8.27
C VAL A 83 -39.42 -9.31 7.62
N MET A 84 -39.22 -10.42 8.33
CA MET A 84 -38.52 -11.61 7.83
C MET A 84 -39.24 -12.18 6.60
N ASP A 85 -40.55 -12.40 6.70
CA ASP A 85 -41.39 -12.92 5.62
C ASP A 85 -41.27 -12.04 4.37
N ARG A 86 -41.28 -10.71 4.52
CA ARG A 86 -41.14 -9.78 3.38
C ARG A 86 -39.81 -9.92 2.66
N PHE A 87 -38.70 -10.13 3.38
CA PHE A 87 -37.41 -10.40 2.74
C PHE A 87 -37.39 -11.77 2.06
N HIS A 88 -37.87 -12.81 2.74
CA HIS A 88 -37.88 -14.18 2.22
C HIS A 88 -38.78 -14.35 0.99
N GLU A 89 -39.96 -13.73 0.97
CA GLU A 89 -40.87 -13.69 -0.19
C GLU A 89 -40.21 -13.08 -1.44
N ASN A 90 -39.19 -12.24 -1.24
CA ASN A 90 -38.41 -11.61 -2.31
C ASN A 90 -37.05 -12.29 -2.54
N GLY A 91 -36.83 -13.47 -1.94
CA GLY A 91 -35.60 -14.26 -2.12
C GLY A 91 -34.37 -13.68 -1.42
N ILE A 92 -34.55 -12.76 -0.47
CA ILE A 92 -33.46 -12.11 0.27
C ILE A 92 -33.25 -12.87 1.58
N LYS A 93 -32.03 -13.33 1.82
CA LYS A 93 -31.67 -13.95 3.11
C LYS A 93 -31.47 -12.88 4.18
N VAL A 94 -31.79 -13.20 5.43
CA VAL A 94 -31.61 -12.29 6.56
C VAL A 94 -30.52 -12.82 7.50
N LEU A 95 -29.48 -12.03 7.69
CA LEU A 95 -28.38 -12.34 8.62
C LEU A 95 -28.45 -11.43 9.84
N VAL A 96 -28.35 -12.02 11.03
CA VAL A 96 -28.39 -11.25 12.28
C VAL A 96 -27.00 -10.71 12.61
N TYR A 97 -26.91 -9.42 12.86
CA TYR A 97 -25.72 -8.77 13.41
C TYR A 97 -25.51 -9.20 14.87
N VAL A 98 -24.30 -9.66 15.19
CA VAL A 98 -23.90 -10.06 16.54
C VAL A 98 -22.49 -9.56 16.83
N ALA A 99 -22.36 -8.60 17.75
CA ALA A 99 -21.06 -8.12 18.21
C ALA A 99 -20.38 -9.14 19.13
N THR A 100 -19.09 -9.40 18.90
CA THR A 100 -18.28 -10.35 19.68
C THR A 100 -17.24 -9.68 20.58
N GLY A 101 -17.01 -8.37 20.41
CA GLY A 101 -16.08 -7.59 21.25
C GLY A 101 -14.65 -8.11 21.20
N ASN A 102 -14.13 -8.49 20.03
CA ASN A 102 -12.80 -9.09 19.85
C ASN A 102 -12.57 -10.34 20.71
N ALA A 103 -13.63 -11.16 20.86
CA ALA A 103 -13.71 -12.33 21.73
C ALA A 103 -13.74 -12.03 23.25
N ASP A 104 -13.91 -10.78 23.66
CA ASP A 104 -14.08 -10.41 25.07
C ASP A 104 -15.52 -10.65 25.58
N LYS A 105 -16.50 -10.73 24.67
CA LYS A 105 -17.89 -11.02 25.05
C LYS A 105 -18.03 -12.48 25.47
N LYS A 106 -18.71 -12.74 26.58
CA LYS A 106 -18.97 -14.10 27.07
C LYS A 106 -19.65 -14.93 25.98
N LEU A 107 -19.07 -16.09 25.68
CA LEU A 107 -19.52 -16.96 24.60
C LEU A 107 -21.01 -17.30 24.72
N GLU A 108 -21.49 -17.63 25.92
CA GLU A 108 -22.89 -17.97 26.16
C GLU A 108 -23.85 -16.84 25.77
N SER A 109 -23.44 -15.57 25.97
CA SER A 109 -24.23 -14.41 25.55
C SER A 109 -24.29 -14.30 24.03
N VAL A 110 -23.17 -14.53 23.34
CA VAL A 110 -23.10 -14.54 21.88
C VAL A 110 -23.97 -15.65 21.31
N LEU A 111 -23.86 -16.88 21.83
CA LEU A 111 -24.67 -18.01 21.39
C LEU A 111 -26.17 -17.76 21.62
N GLN A 112 -26.55 -17.09 22.71
CA GLN A 112 -27.94 -16.75 22.99
C GLN A 112 -28.51 -15.73 21.97
N GLU A 113 -27.73 -14.72 21.58
CA GLU A 113 -28.14 -13.75 20.55
C GLU A 113 -28.31 -14.42 19.18
N ILE A 114 -27.37 -15.29 18.82
CA ILE A 114 -27.45 -16.11 17.60
C ILE A 114 -28.71 -16.99 17.62
N LYS A 115 -28.95 -17.68 18.74
CA LYS A 115 -30.12 -18.55 18.91
C LYS A 115 -31.42 -17.79 18.68
N ILE A 116 -31.56 -16.59 19.27
CA ILE A 116 -32.76 -15.76 19.11
C ILE A 116 -33.02 -15.48 17.63
N GLY A 117 -32.00 -15.09 16.88
CA GLY A 117 -32.14 -14.85 15.43
C GLY A 117 -32.55 -16.10 14.66
N LEU A 118 -31.82 -17.20 14.84
CA LEU A 118 -32.00 -18.43 14.07
C LEU A 118 -33.32 -19.14 14.40
N ASP A 119 -33.74 -19.17 15.67
CA ASP A 119 -35.06 -19.71 16.08
C ASP A 119 -36.22 -18.94 15.42
N ASN A 120 -36.01 -17.66 15.09
CA ASN A 120 -37.01 -16.77 14.49
C ASN A 120 -36.82 -16.61 12.97
N GLY A 121 -36.12 -17.56 12.33
CA GLY A 121 -36.09 -17.69 10.88
C GLY A 121 -34.89 -17.05 10.18
N ALA A 122 -33.90 -16.51 10.90
CA ALA A 122 -32.70 -16.00 10.25
C ALA A 122 -31.91 -17.08 9.49
N ASP A 123 -31.27 -16.65 8.41
CA ASP A 123 -30.50 -17.49 7.48
C ASP A 123 -29.03 -17.59 7.87
N GLY A 124 -28.63 -16.89 8.93
CA GLY A 124 -27.25 -16.87 9.39
C GLY A 124 -26.95 -15.65 10.22
N VAL A 125 -25.66 -15.37 10.38
CA VAL A 125 -25.15 -14.33 11.26
C VAL A 125 -23.97 -13.61 10.64
N MET A 126 -23.85 -12.32 10.96
CA MET A 126 -22.60 -11.57 10.80
C MET A 126 -22.05 -11.26 12.18
N LEU A 127 -20.89 -11.83 12.47
CA LEU A 127 -20.12 -11.58 13.66
C LEU A 127 -19.33 -10.30 13.45
N ASP A 128 -19.59 -9.30 14.28
CA ASP A 128 -18.86 -8.05 14.27
C ASP A 128 -17.79 -8.02 15.37
N GLU A 129 -16.81 -7.14 15.17
CA GLU A 129 -15.64 -7.01 16.05
C GLU A 129 -14.92 -8.37 16.22
N VAL A 130 -14.69 -9.09 15.11
CA VAL A 130 -13.99 -10.37 15.16
C VAL A 130 -12.50 -10.15 15.46
N ALA A 131 -11.95 -10.86 16.44
CA ALA A 131 -10.54 -10.75 16.76
C ALA A 131 -9.65 -11.15 15.57
N MET A 132 -8.41 -10.65 15.51
CA MET A 132 -7.47 -10.96 14.42
C MET A 132 -6.98 -12.42 14.37
N LEU A 133 -7.37 -13.24 15.35
CA LEU A 133 -7.08 -14.69 15.46
C LEU A 133 -5.58 -15.04 15.52
N HIS A 134 -4.80 -14.27 16.25
CA HIS A 134 -3.38 -14.54 16.46
C HIS A 134 -3.10 -15.60 17.54
N SER A 135 -4.13 -16.07 18.25
CA SER A 135 -4.01 -17.07 19.31
C SER A 135 -5.04 -18.19 19.17
N ASP A 136 -4.69 -19.39 19.61
CA ASP A 136 -5.54 -20.57 19.43
C ASP A 136 -6.86 -20.49 20.22
N TRP A 137 -6.86 -19.85 21.40
CA TRP A 137 -8.10 -19.68 22.17
C TRP A 137 -9.12 -18.78 21.45
N GLN A 138 -8.67 -17.78 20.69
CA GLN A 138 -9.57 -16.96 19.86
C GLN A 138 -10.18 -17.82 18.77
N VAL A 139 -9.36 -18.66 18.12
CA VAL A 139 -9.82 -19.58 17.07
C VAL A 139 -10.85 -20.55 17.64
N ASP A 140 -10.60 -21.13 18.81
CA ASP A 140 -11.55 -22.02 19.51
C ASP A 140 -12.86 -21.31 19.87
N TYR A 141 -12.79 -20.05 20.31
CA TYR A 141 -13.97 -19.23 20.59
C TYR A 141 -14.86 -19.08 19.35
N TYR A 142 -14.28 -18.63 18.22
CA TYR A 142 -15.04 -18.46 16.98
C TYR A 142 -15.44 -19.79 16.34
N LYS A 143 -14.65 -20.85 16.52
CA LYS A 143 -15.02 -22.20 16.08
C LYS A 143 -16.28 -22.69 16.78
N ARG A 144 -16.39 -22.48 18.10
CA ARG A 144 -17.62 -22.83 18.85
C ARG A 144 -18.83 -22.05 18.35
N ILE A 145 -18.66 -20.78 17.98
CA ILE A 145 -19.72 -19.96 17.37
C ILE A 145 -20.12 -20.50 15.99
N TYR A 146 -19.14 -20.81 15.15
CA TYR A 146 -19.35 -21.38 13.82
C TYR A 146 -20.09 -22.72 13.90
N ASP A 147 -19.57 -23.67 14.68
CA ASP A 147 -20.18 -24.99 14.87
C ASP A 147 -21.60 -24.89 15.45
N TYR A 148 -21.82 -23.98 16.42
CA TYR A 148 -23.14 -23.74 16.98
C TYR A 148 -24.12 -23.21 15.93
N THR A 149 -23.70 -22.22 15.12
CA THR A 149 -24.55 -21.68 14.04
C THR A 149 -24.89 -22.76 13.02
N LYS A 150 -23.90 -23.56 12.60
CA LYS A 150 -24.10 -24.68 11.67
C LYS A 150 -24.97 -25.80 12.24
N SER A 151 -25.11 -25.92 13.56
CA SER A 151 -26.01 -26.89 14.18
C SER A 151 -27.50 -26.60 13.92
N PHE A 152 -27.85 -25.37 13.52
CA PHE A 152 -29.20 -25.00 13.06
C PHE A 152 -29.45 -25.33 11.58
N GLY A 153 -28.41 -25.71 10.84
CA GLY A 153 -28.46 -25.99 9.41
C GLY A 153 -27.11 -25.73 8.75
N SER A 154 -26.65 -26.65 7.91
CA SER A 154 -25.36 -26.52 7.21
C SER A 154 -25.33 -25.32 6.24
N GLU A 155 -26.50 -24.90 5.78
CA GLU A 155 -26.73 -23.76 4.88
C GLU A 155 -26.69 -22.40 5.57
N LYS A 156 -26.70 -22.35 6.91
CA LYS A 156 -26.66 -21.10 7.68
C LYS A 156 -25.34 -20.37 7.43
N VAL A 157 -25.41 -19.12 7.00
CA VAL A 157 -24.21 -18.35 6.64
C VAL A 157 -23.55 -17.75 7.88
N VAL A 158 -22.23 -17.85 7.99
CA VAL A 158 -21.43 -17.17 9.02
C VAL A 158 -20.47 -16.19 8.37
N ILE A 159 -20.69 -14.90 8.59
CA ILE A 159 -19.78 -13.84 8.16
C ILE A 159 -18.93 -13.40 9.35
N ALA A 160 -17.62 -13.35 9.19
CA ALA A 160 -16.71 -12.78 10.17
C ALA A 160 -16.26 -11.38 9.72
N ASN A 161 -16.54 -10.35 10.53
CA ASN A 161 -16.06 -8.99 10.31
C ASN A 161 -14.98 -8.62 11.33
N PRO A 162 -13.70 -8.87 11.02
CA PRO A 162 -12.59 -8.31 11.79
C PRO A 162 -12.38 -6.82 11.53
N GLY A 163 -12.97 -6.27 10.46
CA GLY A 163 -12.77 -4.88 10.05
C GLY A 163 -11.36 -4.56 9.53
N SER A 164 -10.48 -5.57 9.36
CA SER A 164 -9.09 -5.34 8.94
C SER A 164 -8.49 -6.49 8.13
N VAL A 165 -7.57 -6.14 7.23
CA VAL A 165 -6.75 -7.08 6.46
C VAL A 165 -5.64 -7.75 7.28
N LEU A 166 -5.42 -7.31 8.53
CA LEU A 166 -4.42 -7.91 9.44
C LEU A 166 -4.88 -9.23 10.08
N VAL A 167 -6.08 -9.69 9.76
CA VAL A 167 -6.64 -10.96 10.25
C VAL A 167 -5.81 -12.16 9.76
N ASN A 168 -5.61 -13.14 10.64
CA ASN A 168 -4.92 -14.39 10.30
C ASN A 168 -5.78 -15.30 9.42
N GLU A 169 -5.15 -16.06 8.50
CA GLU A 169 -5.81 -17.04 7.60
C GLU A 169 -6.74 -18.02 8.35
N LYS A 170 -6.46 -18.33 9.63
CA LYS A 170 -7.31 -19.17 10.48
C LYS A 170 -8.79 -18.74 10.49
N VAL A 171 -9.11 -17.48 10.18
CA VAL A 171 -10.49 -16.97 10.06
C VAL A 171 -11.32 -17.76 9.03
N MET A 172 -10.67 -18.29 7.99
CA MET A 172 -11.31 -19.05 6.92
C MET A 172 -11.83 -20.41 7.39
N SER A 173 -11.37 -20.89 8.55
CA SER A 173 -11.84 -22.14 9.18
C SER A 173 -13.05 -21.95 10.10
N VAL A 174 -13.40 -20.70 10.41
CA VAL A 174 -14.47 -20.34 11.36
C VAL A 174 -15.49 -19.37 10.74
N SER A 175 -15.49 -19.23 9.42
CA SER A 175 -16.41 -18.36 8.68
C SER A 175 -16.62 -18.85 7.25
N ASP A 176 -17.79 -18.57 6.69
CA ASP A 176 -18.07 -18.76 5.27
C ASP A 176 -17.64 -17.53 4.45
N ILE A 177 -17.71 -16.32 5.02
CA ILE A 177 -17.31 -15.06 4.38
C ILE A 177 -16.51 -14.22 5.38
N VAL A 178 -15.44 -13.57 4.92
CA VAL A 178 -14.64 -12.61 5.69
C VAL A 178 -14.86 -11.20 5.15
N SER A 179 -15.12 -10.25 6.05
CA SER A 179 -15.34 -8.84 5.71
C SER A 179 -14.11 -7.98 6.03
N PHE A 180 -13.79 -7.06 5.12
CA PHE A 180 -12.76 -6.02 5.29
C PHE A 180 -13.41 -4.63 5.21
N GLU A 181 -13.58 -3.99 6.36
CA GLU A 181 -14.17 -2.65 6.45
C GLU A 181 -13.11 -1.59 6.16
N HIS A 182 -13.36 -0.71 5.18
CA HIS A 182 -12.49 0.38 4.71
C HIS A 182 -11.10 -0.03 4.18
N GLN A 183 -10.72 -1.31 4.32
CA GLN A 183 -9.41 -1.84 3.95
C GLN A 183 -9.48 -2.89 2.83
N TRP A 184 -10.65 -3.14 2.24
CA TRP A 184 -10.85 -4.16 1.21
C TRP A 184 -9.94 -4.00 -0.02
N ARG A 185 -9.49 -2.77 -0.35
CA ARG A 185 -8.51 -2.51 -1.41
C ARG A 185 -7.13 -3.13 -1.15
N PHE A 186 -6.81 -3.43 0.11
CA PHE A 186 -5.57 -4.09 0.49
C PHE A 186 -5.71 -5.61 0.60
N ALA A 187 -6.91 -6.17 0.37
CA ALA A 187 -7.16 -7.60 0.54
C ALA A 187 -6.30 -8.46 -0.40
N SER A 188 -6.06 -7.99 -1.63
CA SER A 188 -5.20 -8.67 -2.61
C SER A 188 -3.72 -8.73 -2.20
N HIS A 189 -3.28 -7.91 -1.24
CA HIS A 189 -1.92 -7.95 -0.69
C HIS A 189 -1.77 -8.98 0.44
N ILE A 190 -2.85 -9.63 0.87
CA ILE A 190 -2.78 -10.68 1.87
C ILE A 190 -2.34 -11.98 1.17
N ASP A 191 -1.24 -12.60 1.63
CA ASP A 191 -0.64 -13.78 1.00
C ASP A 191 -1.61 -14.94 0.77
N TRP A 192 -2.58 -15.11 1.66
CA TRP A 192 -3.55 -16.20 1.60
C TRP A 192 -4.85 -15.85 0.87
N PHE A 193 -5.07 -14.59 0.47
CA PHE A 193 -6.30 -14.16 -0.21
C PHE A 193 -6.56 -14.95 -1.49
N SER A 194 -5.50 -15.13 -2.30
CA SER A 194 -5.56 -15.86 -3.56
C SER A 194 -5.86 -17.36 -3.44
N LYS A 195 -5.79 -17.94 -2.23
CA LYS A 195 -6.08 -19.37 -1.99
C LYS A 195 -7.59 -19.67 -1.96
N TYR A 196 -8.44 -18.65 -1.88
CA TYR A 196 -9.88 -18.81 -1.70
C TYR A 196 -10.66 -18.12 -2.82
N PRO A 197 -11.84 -18.65 -3.19
CA PRO A 197 -12.64 -18.03 -4.23
C PRO A 197 -13.19 -16.67 -3.75
N ALA A 198 -13.42 -15.76 -4.70
CA ALA A 198 -13.87 -14.40 -4.44
C ALA A 198 -15.16 -14.31 -3.59
N THR A 199 -16.01 -15.34 -3.67
CA THR A 199 -17.24 -15.46 -2.88
C THR A 199 -17.01 -15.61 -1.38
N ARG A 200 -15.76 -15.79 -0.93
CA ARG A 200 -15.39 -15.83 0.50
C ARG A 200 -15.07 -14.46 1.06
N PHE A 201 -15.14 -13.39 0.26
CA PHE A 201 -14.68 -12.06 0.66
C PHE A 201 -15.76 -11.00 0.50
N MET A 202 -15.80 -10.10 1.48
CA MET A 202 -16.70 -8.96 1.55
C MET A 202 -15.91 -7.68 1.85
N GLY A 203 -16.34 -6.55 1.30
CA GLY A 203 -15.82 -5.23 1.62
C GLY A 203 -16.95 -4.28 2.02
N ILE A 204 -16.65 -3.33 2.91
CA ILE A 204 -17.59 -2.28 3.33
C ILE A 204 -16.89 -0.93 3.25
N SER A 205 -17.59 0.07 2.70
CA SER A 205 -17.14 1.46 2.67
C SER A 205 -18.18 2.37 3.35
N SER A 206 -17.77 3.30 4.21
CA SER A 206 -18.74 4.20 4.83
C SER A 206 -18.19 5.57 5.24
N ASN A 207 -19.09 6.54 5.41
CA ASN A 207 -18.78 7.87 5.97
C ASN A 207 -18.88 7.92 7.51
N ASP A 208 -19.21 6.80 8.17
CA ASP A 208 -19.42 6.74 9.63
C ASP A 208 -18.11 7.06 10.39
N ILE A 209 -16.97 6.76 9.75
CA ILE A 209 -15.65 7.25 10.14
C ILE A 209 -15.22 8.32 9.13
N THR A 210 -15.10 9.57 9.60
CA THR A 210 -14.75 10.70 8.75
C THR A 210 -13.43 10.48 8.00
N ASN A 211 -13.49 10.58 6.67
CA ASN A 211 -12.34 10.52 5.77
C ASN A 211 -11.51 9.22 5.86
N VAL A 212 -12.10 8.11 6.34
CA VAL A 212 -11.37 6.83 6.43
C VAL A 212 -11.01 6.26 5.05
N MET A 213 -11.86 6.50 4.05
CA MET A 213 -11.61 6.12 2.67
C MET A 213 -10.66 7.08 1.94
N GLY A 214 -10.34 8.24 2.53
CA GLY A 214 -9.62 9.34 1.88
C GLY A 214 -10.48 10.18 0.93
N TYR A 215 -11.76 9.87 0.80
CA TYR A 215 -12.77 10.61 0.02
C TYR A 215 -14.16 10.42 0.65
N THR A 216 -15.13 11.23 0.22
CA THR A 216 -16.54 11.09 0.63
C THR A 216 -17.20 9.93 -0.11
N VAL A 217 -17.85 9.03 0.62
CA VAL A 217 -18.70 7.97 0.05
C VAL A 217 -20.04 8.57 -0.40
N ASP A 218 -20.30 8.58 -1.69
CA ASP A 218 -21.50 9.10 -2.37
C ASP A 218 -21.97 8.12 -3.48
N SER A 219 -22.97 8.45 -4.30
CA SER A 219 -23.43 7.52 -5.35
C SER A 219 -22.31 7.09 -6.30
N GLU A 220 -21.51 8.05 -6.77
CA GLU A 220 -20.48 7.81 -7.78
C GLU A 220 -19.34 6.95 -7.22
N SER A 221 -18.78 7.37 -6.09
CA SER A 221 -17.71 6.63 -5.42
C SER A 221 -18.19 5.26 -4.94
N SER A 222 -19.44 5.12 -4.48
CA SER A 222 -19.98 3.82 -4.04
C SER A 222 -20.07 2.79 -5.16
N ALA A 223 -20.51 3.21 -6.35
CA ALA A 223 -20.57 2.35 -7.51
C ALA A 223 -19.15 1.91 -7.93
N ARG A 224 -18.22 2.87 -8.05
CA ARG A 224 -16.80 2.61 -8.34
C ARG A 224 -16.20 1.63 -7.35
N ASP A 225 -16.34 1.88 -6.05
CA ASP A 225 -15.77 1.07 -4.98
C ASP A 225 -16.24 -0.39 -5.08
N THR A 226 -17.53 -0.59 -5.37
CA THR A 226 -18.11 -1.92 -5.53
C THR A 226 -17.57 -2.65 -6.75
N ILE A 227 -17.44 -1.94 -7.87
CA ILE A 227 -16.88 -2.50 -9.10
C ILE A 227 -15.41 -2.85 -8.91
N GLU A 228 -14.63 -1.96 -8.30
CA GLU A 228 -13.23 -2.20 -7.95
C GLU A 228 -13.08 -3.42 -7.03
N ALA A 229 -13.93 -3.55 -6.01
CA ALA A 229 -13.94 -4.71 -5.11
C ALA A 229 -14.17 -6.00 -5.90
N TRP A 230 -15.16 -6.04 -6.80
CA TRP A 230 -15.42 -7.19 -7.64
C TRP A 230 -14.23 -7.56 -8.54
N GLN A 231 -13.56 -6.57 -9.13
CA GLN A 231 -12.38 -6.80 -9.97
C GLN A 231 -11.15 -7.25 -9.15
N ALA A 232 -11.09 -6.86 -7.87
CA ALA A 232 -10.06 -7.28 -6.93
C ALA A 232 -10.31 -8.67 -6.32
N GLY A 233 -11.39 -9.37 -6.70
CA GLY A 233 -11.73 -10.69 -6.17
C GLY A 233 -12.49 -10.63 -4.83
N VAL A 234 -13.13 -9.51 -4.52
CA VAL A 234 -14.05 -9.37 -3.37
C VAL A 234 -15.48 -9.37 -3.92
N SER A 235 -16.18 -10.51 -3.88
CA SER A 235 -17.47 -10.65 -4.56
C SER A 235 -18.63 -9.86 -3.95
N TYR A 236 -18.52 -9.48 -2.68
CA TYR A 236 -19.54 -8.70 -1.97
C TYR A 236 -18.96 -7.33 -1.59
N HIS A 237 -19.58 -6.23 -2.02
CA HIS A 237 -19.24 -4.91 -1.51
C HIS A 237 -20.48 -4.05 -1.26
N PHE A 238 -20.45 -3.24 -0.20
CA PHE A 238 -21.52 -2.33 0.17
C PHE A 238 -20.97 -0.99 0.64
N SER A 239 -21.57 0.09 0.18
CA SER A 239 -21.24 1.45 0.60
C SER A 239 -22.44 2.14 1.25
N THR A 240 -22.19 2.94 2.30
CA THR A 240 -23.25 3.75 2.93
C THR A 240 -22.73 5.05 3.56
N ASN A 241 -23.63 5.99 3.85
CA ASN A 241 -23.30 7.13 4.71
C ASN A 241 -23.18 6.70 6.17
N THR A 242 -24.23 6.06 6.67
CA THR A 242 -24.34 5.52 8.02
C THR A 242 -25.01 4.15 7.94
N TYR A 243 -24.89 3.35 8.99
CA TYR A 243 -25.55 2.04 9.00
C TYR A 243 -27.04 2.12 9.38
N THR A 244 -27.52 3.23 9.93
CA THR A 244 -28.89 3.34 10.47
C THR A 244 -29.91 3.94 9.50
N THR A 245 -29.45 4.54 8.40
CA THR A 245 -30.31 5.13 7.38
C THR A 245 -29.73 4.79 6.01
N LEU A 246 -30.55 4.28 5.08
CA LEU A 246 -30.08 4.11 3.70
C LEU A 246 -29.78 5.48 3.11
N ALA A 247 -28.65 5.58 2.43
CA ALA A 247 -28.23 6.84 1.83
C ALA A 247 -29.30 7.39 0.87
N PRO A 248 -29.46 8.73 0.76
CA PRO A 248 -30.37 9.33 -0.21
C PRO A 248 -30.05 8.96 -1.66
N TRP A 249 -28.80 8.57 -1.92
CA TRP A 249 -28.28 8.17 -3.22
C TRP A 249 -28.28 6.65 -3.44
N PHE A 250 -28.89 5.86 -2.54
CA PHE A 250 -28.85 4.40 -2.59
C PHE A 250 -29.37 3.83 -3.92
N GLU A 251 -30.51 4.31 -4.43
CA GLU A 251 -31.09 3.87 -5.69
C GLU A 251 -30.22 4.21 -6.90
N GLU A 252 -29.59 5.40 -6.91
CA GLU A 252 -28.66 5.80 -7.97
C GLU A 252 -27.43 4.89 -7.98
N TYR A 253 -26.88 4.59 -6.80
CA TYR A 253 -25.81 3.63 -6.61
C TYR A 253 -26.20 2.23 -7.13
N GLN A 254 -27.38 1.72 -6.76
CA GLN A 254 -27.85 0.41 -7.25
C GLN A 254 -28.01 0.36 -8.76
N LYS A 255 -28.56 1.43 -9.36
CA LYS A 255 -28.71 1.53 -10.82
C LYS A 255 -27.35 1.51 -11.53
N ALA A 256 -26.36 2.23 -11.01
CA ALA A 256 -25.02 2.22 -11.58
C ALA A 256 -24.38 0.82 -11.55
N LEU A 257 -24.64 0.03 -10.51
CA LEU A 257 -24.20 -1.37 -10.46
C LEU A 257 -24.91 -2.26 -11.47
N GLU A 258 -26.20 -2.04 -11.72
CA GLU A 258 -26.96 -2.78 -12.72
C GLU A 258 -26.47 -2.47 -14.14
N ASP A 259 -26.26 -1.19 -14.44
CA ASP A 259 -25.69 -0.74 -15.73
C ASP A 259 -24.30 -1.36 -15.97
N TYR A 260 -23.49 -1.54 -14.92
CA TYR A 260 -22.23 -2.27 -14.99
C TYR A 260 -22.44 -3.78 -15.13
N ALA A 261 -23.29 -4.41 -14.32
CA ALA A 261 -23.50 -5.86 -14.29
C ALA A 261 -24.13 -6.42 -15.58
N VAL A 262 -24.94 -5.63 -16.29
CA VAL A 262 -25.50 -5.97 -17.62
C VAL A 262 -24.39 -6.17 -18.67
N SER A 263 -23.19 -5.65 -18.44
CA SER A 263 -22.00 -5.85 -19.28
C SER A 263 -21.10 -7.02 -18.85
N GLY A 264 -21.41 -7.73 -17.76
CA GLY A 264 -20.58 -8.78 -17.16
C GLY A 264 -20.35 -10.04 -18.02
N SER A 265 -21.01 -10.14 -19.17
CA SER A 265 -20.73 -11.18 -20.19
C SER A 265 -19.91 -10.66 -21.39
N LYS A 266 -19.54 -9.36 -21.40
CA LYS A 266 -18.92 -8.67 -22.55
C LYS A 266 -17.95 -7.53 -22.20
N LEU A 267 -17.34 -7.52 -21.02
CA LEU A 267 -16.39 -6.46 -20.63
C LEU A 267 -15.19 -6.39 -21.58
N GLY A 268 -14.80 -5.18 -21.97
CA GLY A 268 -13.49 -4.90 -22.57
C GLY A 268 -12.43 -4.76 -21.49
N GLU A 269 -11.17 -5.03 -21.84
CA GLU A 269 -10.00 -4.88 -20.99
C GLU A 269 -9.21 -3.63 -21.40
N LEU A 270 -9.03 -2.68 -20.49
CA LEU A 270 -8.09 -1.57 -20.65
C LEU A 270 -6.84 -1.84 -19.80
N ARG A 271 -5.68 -1.95 -20.45
CA ARG A 271 -4.38 -2.08 -19.79
C ARG A 271 -3.67 -0.74 -19.82
N VAL A 272 -3.12 -0.33 -18.67
CA VAL A 272 -2.32 0.89 -18.57
C VAL A 272 -0.97 0.56 -17.94
N ARG A 273 0.09 0.91 -18.65
CA ARG A 273 1.48 0.80 -18.19
C ARG A 273 2.13 2.17 -18.14
N THR A 274 3.17 2.30 -17.33
CA THR A 274 3.95 3.53 -17.23
C THR A 274 5.43 3.24 -17.44
N ILE A 275 6.09 4.10 -18.20
CA ILE A 275 7.51 3.99 -18.52
C ILE A 275 8.22 5.33 -18.35
N ASP A 276 9.54 5.31 -18.15
CA ASP A 276 10.37 6.50 -18.28
C ASP A 276 10.66 6.85 -19.75
N SER A 277 11.39 7.95 -19.98
CA SER A 277 11.79 8.38 -21.33
C SER A 277 12.74 7.42 -22.06
N GLU A 278 13.37 6.49 -21.35
CA GLU A 278 14.27 5.46 -21.90
C GLU A 278 13.55 4.13 -22.16
N GLY A 279 12.28 4.01 -21.77
CA GLY A 279 11.46 2.82 -21.90
C GLY A 279 11.50 1.88 -20.70
N GLY A 280 12.17 2.26 -19.60
CA GLY A 280 12.17 1.52 -18.35
C GLY A 280 10.80 1.55 -17.68
N GLU A 281 10.30 0.40 -17.19
CA GLU A 281 9.01 0.35 -16.49
C GLU A 281 9.06 1.09 -15.16
N ILE A 282 8.05 1.92 -14.92
CA ILE A 282 7.78 2.54 -13.63
C ILE A 282 6.51 1.87 -13.09
N ASN A 283 6.56 1.33 -11.88
CA ASN A 283 5.40 0.69 -11.25
C ASN A 283 4.90 1.58 -10.09
N GLY A 284 3.61 1.49 -9.80
CA GLY A 284 2.98 2.16 -8.66
C GLY A 284 2.48 3.57 -8.93
N LEU A 285 2.30 4.00 -10.19
CA LEU A 285 1.77 5.33 -10.49
C LEU A 285 0.24 5.32 -10.58
N TRP A 286 -0.40 6.35 -10.03
CA TRP A 286 -1.86 6.45 -9.99
C TRP A 286 -2.45 6.69 -11.39
N ILE A 287 -3.42 5.85 -11.75
CA ILE A 287 -4.21 5.91 -12.98
C ILE A 287 -5.69 6.02 -12.62
N GLU A 288 -6.40 6.88 -13.33
CA GLU A 288 -7.86 6.99 -13.24
C GLU A 288 -8.52 6.81 -14.61
N VAL A 289 -9.74 6.28 -14.61
CA VAL A 289 -10.56 6.15 -15.81
C VAL A 289 -11.85 6.91 -15.60
N ARG A 290 -12.22 7.74 -16.57
CA ARG A 290 -13.44 8.54 -16.57
C ARG A 290 -14.39 8.15 -17.69
N LYS A 291 -15.69 8.26 -17.42
CA LYS A 291 -16.77 8.19 -18.42
C LYS A 291 -17.67 9.40 -18.21
N ASN A 292 -17.87 10.23 -19.23
CA ASN A 292 -18.62 11.49 -19.14
C ASN A 292 -18.13 12.39 -17.97
N ASP A 293 -16.82 12.63 -17.90
CA ASP A 293 -16.14 13.41 -16.85
C ASP A 293 -16.20 12.85 -15.41
N ARG A 294 -16.87 11.71 -15.19
CA ARG A 294 -16.95 11.04 -13.88
C ARG A 294 -15.91 9.95 -13.76
N VAL A 295 -15.19 9.89 -12.63
CA VAL A 295 -14.23 8.82 -12.33
C VAL A 295 -14.98 7.52 -12.04
N VAL A 296 -14.81 6.53 -12.91
CA VAL A 296 -15.49 5.23 -12.82
C VAL A 296 -14.60 4.11 -12.30
N MET A 297 -13.27 4.24 -12.43
CA MET A 297 -12.28 3.28 -11.95
C MET A 297 -10.97 3.98 -11.61
N THR A 298 -10.23 3.42 -10.66
CA THR A 298 -8.87 3.87 -10.29
C THR A 298 -7.96 2.69 -10.01
N GLY A 299 -6.64 2.87 -10.17
CA GLY A 299 -5.66 1.82 -9.89
C GLY A 299 -4.23 2.32 -10.01
N PHE A 300 -3.27 1.52 -9.54
CA PHE A 300 -1.84 1.82 -9.67
C PHE A 300 -1.21 1.00 -10.79
N SER A 301 -0.39 1.63 -11.63
CA SER A 301 0.27 0.99 -12.77
C SER A 301 1.28 -0.10 -12.35
N PRO A 302 1.52 -1.14 -13.18
CA PRO A 302 0.69 -1.54 -14.30
C PRO A 302 -0.69 -2.00 -13.79
N THR A 303 -1.75 -1.55 -14.45
CA THR A 303 -3.13 -1.85 -14.04
C THR A 303 -3.96 -2.37 -15.21
N ARG A 304 -4.99 -3.14 -14.88
CA ARG A 304 -6.01 -3.62 -15.80
C ARG A 304 -7.38 -3.21 -15.29
N PHE A 305 -8.22 -2.68 -16.17
CA PHE A 305 -9.61 -2.33 -15.87
C PHE A 305 -10.52 -3.15 -16.77
N LEU A 306 -11.49 -3.84 -16.17
CA LEU A 306 -12.58 -4.45 -16.91
C LEU A 306 -13.74 -3.47 -16.98
N LEU A 307 -14.13 -3.06 -18.18
CA LEU A 307 -15.08 -1.97 -18.38
C LEU A 307 -16.14 -2.38 -19.41
N PRO A 308 -17.39 -1.90 -19.27
CA PRO A 308 -18.40 -2.01 -20.33
C PRO A 308 -17.89 -1.41 -21.65
N GLU A 309 -18.58 -1.71 -22.76
CA GLU A 309 -18.33 -0.97 -24.00
C GLU A 309 -18.60 0.53 -23.84
N GLY A 310 -17.83 1.34 -24.58
CA GLY A 310 -18.02 2.78 -24.64
C GLY A 310 -16.72 3.57 -24.74
N GLU A 311 -16.87 4.89 -24.69
CA GLU A 311 -15.76 5.84 -24.69
C GLU A 311 -15.36 6.19 -23.26
N TYR A 312 -14.05 6.26 -23.05
CA TYR A 312 -13.42 6.52 -21.76
C TYR A 312 -12.29 7.53 -21.93
N GLN A 313 -12.01 8.29 -20.87
CA GLN A 313 -10.79 9.08 -20.74
C GLN A 313 -9.91 8.46 -19.67
N VAL A 314 -8.66 8.19 -20.00
CA VAL A 314 -7.68 7.61 -19.09
C VAL A 314 -6.74 8.71 -18.63
N GLY A 315 -6.75 8.99 -17.34
CA GLY A 315 -5.92 10.00 -16.70
C GLY A 315 -4.62 9.42 -16.16
N ALA A 316 -3.50 9.99 -16.57
CA ALA A 316 -2.17 9.75 -16.01
C ALA A 316 -1.67 11.06 -15.38
N GLY A 317 -1.70 11.13 -14.05
CA GLY A 317 -1.32 12.33 -13.28
C GLY A 317 0.13 12.30 -12.81
N ASN A 318 0.64 13.46 -12.39
CA ASN A 318 1.92 13.54 -11.68
C ASN A 318 1.84 12.81 -10.33
N TYR A 319 2.91 12.12 -9.96
CA TYR A 319 2.96 11.36 -8.71
C TYR A 319 4.36 11.45 -8.08
N GLN A 320 4.44 12.10 -6.91
CA GLN A 320 5.71 12.40 -6.25
C GLN A 320 6.69 13.12 -7.21
N SER A 321 7.83 12.50 -7.51
CA SER A 321 8.85 13.02 -8.43
C SER A 321 8.67 12.54 -9.87
N PHE A 322 7.64 11.74 -10.17
CA PHE A 322 7.31 11.34 -11.53
C PHE A 322 6.30 12.32 -12.11
N ILE A 323 6.68 12.99 -13.19
CA ILE A 323 5.84 13.97 -13.88
C ILE A 323 5.42 13.37 -15.20
N PHE A 324 4.11 13.38 -15.46
CA PHE A 324 3.57 12.92 -16.74
C PHE A 324 4.15 13.80 -17.86
N ASP A 325 4.66 13.16 -18.91
CA ASP A 325 5.26 13.84 -20.06
C ASP A 325 4.34 13.76 -21.28
N ARG A 326 3.97 12.54 -21.68
CA ARG A 326 3.09 12.24 -22.81
C ARG A 326 2.60 10.80 -22.77
N TRP A 327 1.63 10.46 -23.60
CA TRP A 327 1.34 9.09 -23.99
C TRP A 327 2.32 8.63 -25.08
N GLN A 328 2.50 7.31 -25.21
CA GLN A 328 3.46 6.72 -26.15
C GLN A 328 3.15 7.05 -27.62
N ASP A 329 1.89 7.31 -27.95
CA ASP A 329 1.45 7.75 -29.27
C ASP A 329 1.69 9.24 -29.56
N GLY A 330 2.19 10.00 -28.57
CA GLY A 330 2.56 11.40 -28.69
C GLY A 330 1.55 12.38 -28.09
N GLU A 331 0.40 11.94 -27.60
CA GLU A 331 -0.58 12.82 -26.94
C GLU A 331 0.02 13.42 -25.65
N THR A 332 -0.06 14.74 -25.49
CA THR A 332 0.52 15.46 -24.32
C THR A 332 -0.50 15.82 -23.26
N SER A 333 -1.79 15.66 -23.54
CA SER A 333 -2.84 15.74 -22.54
C SER A 333 -2.67 14.62 -21.50
N PRO A 334 -2.76 14.91 -20.20
CA PRO A 334 -2.76 13.88 -19.16
C PRO A 334 -4.00 12.96 -19.24
N TYR A 335 -5.03 13.36 -19.98
CA TYR A 335 -6.20 12.54 -20.29
C TYR A 335 -6.18 12.08 -21.74
N HIS A 336 -6.20 10.77 -21.95
CA HIS A 336 -6.22 10.13 -23.26
C HIS A 336 -7.56 9.44 -23.52
N SER A 337 -8.16 9.70 -24.68
CA SER A 337 -9.43 9.09 -25.05
C SER A 337 -9.23 7.71 -25.66
N THR A 338 -9.96 6.72 -25.14
CA THR A 338 -9.97 5.36 -25.67
C THR A 338 -11.40 4.85 -25.80
N THR A 339 -11.66 4.05 -26.82
CA THR A 339 -12.95 3.36 -27.01
C THR A 339 -12.74 1.87 -26.77
N LEU A 340 -13.57 1.30 -25.91
CA LEU A 340 -13.62 -0.15 -25.69
C LEU A 340 -14.86 -0.71 -26.37
N ALA A 341 -14.66 -1.69 -27.25
CA ALA A 341 -15.72 -2.54 -27.77
C ALA A 341 -15.91 -3.79 -26.88
N ASP A 342 -17.04 -4.47 -27.03
CA ASP A 342 -17.34 -5.75 -26.38
C ASP A 342 -16.16 -6.74 -26.48
N SER A 343 -15.69 -7.25 -25.33
CA SER A 343 -14.58 -8.22 -25.23
C SER A 343 -13.28 -7.82 -25.95
N SER A 344 -13.07 -6.53 -26.20
CA SER A 344 -11.82 -6.03 -26.79
C SER A 344 -10.74 -5.80 -25.72
N THR A 345 -9.49 -5.66 -26.16
CA THR A 345 -8.40 -5.20 -25.31
C THR A 345 -7.82 -3.91 -25.89
N ALA A 346 -7.68 -2.88 -25.07
CA ALA A 346 -6.94 -1.67 -25.37
C ALA A 346 -5.72 -1.58 -24.43
N GLU A 347 -4.62 -1.03 -24.93
CA GLU A 347 -3.40 -0.80 -24.16
C GLU A 347 -2.95 0.65 -24.34
N LEU A 348 -2.71 1.33 -23.22
CA LEU A 348 -2.14 2.67 -23.19
C LEU A 348 -0.86 2.65 -22.36
N VAL A 349 0.12 3.42 -22.84
CA VAL A 349 1.42 3.56 -22.18
C VAL A 349 1.67 5.04 -21.91
N ALA A 350 1.68 5.43 -20.64
CA ALA A 350 2.04 6.78 -20.24
C ALA A 350 3.55 6.89 -19.98
N VAL A 351 4.17 7.90 -20.57
CA VAL A 351 5.59 8.22 -20.44
C VAL A 351 5.75 9.30 -19.38
N TYR A 352 6.62 9.04 -18.42
CA TYR A 352 6.95 9.94 -17.33
C TYR A 352 8.41 10.38 -17.42
N ARG A 353 8.65 11.59 -16.91
CA ARG A 353 10.00 12.05 -16.56
C ARG A 353 10.18 12.00 -15.05
N SER A 354 11.39 11.68 -14.59
CA SER A 354 11.73 11.78 -13.18
C SER A 354 12.33 13.15 -12.90
N GLU A 355 11.84 13.81 -11.86
CA GLU A 355 12.47 14.99 -11.27
C GLU A 355 13.55 14.62 -10.25
N LEU A 356 14.03 13.37 -10.25
CA LEU A 356 15.19 12.95 -9.48
C LEU A 356 16.38 12.65 -10.38
N ALA A 357 17.57 12.92 -9.87
CA ALA A 357 18.85 12.55 -10.45
C ALA A 357 19.78 11.98 -9.39
N ASN A 358 20.69 11.10 -9.79
CA ASN A 358 21.76 10.61 -8.93
C ASN A 358 22.94 11.57 -8.93
N LEU A 359 23.38 11.99 -7.74
CA LEU A 359 24.66 12.65 -7.53
C LEU A 359 25.64 11.65 -6.92
N ARG A 360 26.69 11.33 -7.67
CA ARG A 360 27.80 10.48 -7.22
C ARG A 360 29.02 11.33 -6.88
N VAL A 361 29.53 11.19 -5.67
CA VAL A 361 30.74 11.86 -5.19
C VAL A 361 31.84 10.83 -4.91
N GLU A 362 32.99 10.98 -5.55
CA GLU A 362 34.18 10.15 -5.32
C GLU A 362 35.33 10.97 -4.77
N SER A 363 36.27 10.33 -4.07
CA SER A 363 37.50 10.96 -3.59
C SER A 363 38.73 10.27 -4.14
N TYR A 364 39.73 11.05 -4.53
CA TYR A 364 41.05 10.58 -4.94
C TYR A 364 42.14 11.46 -4.33
N ASP A 365 43.35 10.92 -4.19
CA ASP A 365 44.52 11.78 -3.95
C ASP A 365 44.97 12.45 -5.24
N ASN A 366 45.87 13.43 -5.13
CA ASN A 366 46.46 14.13 -6.28
C ASN A 366 47.33 13.24 -7.19
N LEU A 367 47.55 11.97 -6.84
CA LEU A 367 48.22 10.96 -7.68
C LEU A 367 47.22 10.05 -8.42
N GLY A 368 45.92 10.22 -8.18
CA GLY A 368 44.85 9.45 -8.80
C GLY A 368 44.51 8.15 -8.07
N ASN A 369 44.99 7.94 -6.85
CA ASN A 369 44.59 6.79 -6.02
C ASN A 369 43.23 7.07 -5.38
N SER A 370 42.31 6.10 -5.41
CA SER A 370 40.99 6.26 -4.78
C SER A 370 41.12 6.31 -3.26
N ILE A 371 40.46 7.30 -2.65
CA ILE A 371 40.32 7.48 -1.21
C ILE A 371 38.86 7.19 -0.84
N ARG A 372 38.63 6.57 0.31
CA ARG A 372 37.31 6.29 0.86
C ARG A 372 37.13 6.99 2.20
N GLU A 373 35.88 7.03 2.65
CA GLU A 373 35.48 7.54 3.96
C GLU A 373 35.68 9.06 4.14
N MET A 374 35.82 9.81 3.05
CA MET A 374 35.95 11.27 3.13
C MET A 374 34.58 11.90 3.29
N ARG A 375 34.42 12.72 4.34
CA ARG A 375 33.15 13.37 4.67
C ARG A 375 32.77 14.40 3.60
N VAL A 376 31.52 14.32 3.17
CA VAL A 376 30.89 15.23 2.21
C VAL A 376 29.57 15.72 2.77
N THR A 377 29.34 17.02 2.67
CA THR A 377 28.08 17.69 2.97
C THR A 377 27.49 18.24 1.67
N VAL A 378 26.22 17.96 1.43
CA VAL A 378 25.46 18.47 0.29
C VAL A 378 24.37 19.38 0.81
N SER A 379 24.32 20.61 0.29
CA SER A 379 23.33 21.62 0.64
C SER A 379 22.49 22.02 -0.58
N GLY A 380 21.21 22.31 -0.34
CA GLY A 380 20.30 22.86 -1.33
C GLY A 380 20.60 24.34 -1.63
N SER A 381 19.86 24.90 -2.59
CA SER A 381 19.98 26.32 -2.99
C SER A 381 19.62 27.32 -1.90
N ASP A 382 18.85 26.90 -0.89
CA ASP A 382 18.52 27.68 0.31
C ASP A 382 19.64 27.67 1.37
N GLY A 383 20.73 26.93 1.12
CA GLY A 383 21.84 26.73 2.04
C GLY A 383 21.58 25.64 3.09
N GLY A 384 20.39 25.04 3.13
CA GLY A 384 20.06 23.95 4.04
C GLY A 384 20.80 22.67 3.68
N VAL A 385 21.33 21.97 4.67
CA VAL A 385 21.97 20.66 4.44
C VAL A 385 20.89 19.64 4.07
N VAL A 386 20.99 19.09 2.87
CA VAL A 386 20.06 18.06 2.35
C VAL A 386 20.57 16.64 2.60
N ALA A 387 21.89 16.46 2.68
CA ALA A 387 22.51 15.19 2.99
C ALA A 387 23.94 15.36 3.51
N GLU A 388 24.37 14.42 4.35
CA GLU A 388 25.77 14.25 4.74
C GLU A 388 26.15 12.77 4.65
N GLY A 389 27.40 12.50 4.29
CA GLY A 389 27.89 11.13 4.17
C GLY A 389 29.39 11.08 3.94
N VAL A 390 29.87 9.93 3.48
CA VAL A 390 31.29 9.72 3.16
C VAL A 390 31.48 9.11 1.77
N THR A 391 32.61 9.38 1.11
CA THR A 391 32.86 8.85 -0.25
C THR A 391 33.25 7.36 -0.28
N PRO A 392 32.86 6.60 -1.31
CA PRO A 392 31.97 7.00 -2.41
C PRO A 392 30.53 7.22 -1.92
N LEU A 393 29.98 8.39 -2.22
CA LEU A 393 28.63 8.81 -1.83
C LEU A 393 27.73 8.77 -3.05
N ASN A 394 26.54 8.18 -2.93
CA ASN A 394 25.54 8.17 -3.99
C ASN A 394 24.20 8.63 -3.41
N LEU A 395 23.69 9.76 -3.92
CA LEU A 395 22.47 10.40 -3.43
C LEU A 395 21.48 10.55 -4.57
N ARG A 396 20.20 10.25 -4.30
CA ARG A 396 19.12 10.53 -5.24
C ARG A 396 18.41 11.80 -4.80
N LEU A 397 18.60 12.87 -5.57
CA LEU A 397 18.17 14.24 -5.23
C LEU A 397 17.22 14.77 -6.29
N THR A 398 16.39 15.75 -5.93
CA THR A 398 15.55 16.45 -6.90
C THR A 398 16.40 17.21 -7.93
N LEU A 399 15.86 17.46 -9.13
CA LEU A 399 16.54 18.32 -10.10
C LEU A 399 16.69 19.73 -9.51
N GLY A 400 17.86 20.34 -9.69
CA GLY A 400 18.16 21.64 -9.07
C GLY A 400 19.64 21.92 -8.90
N GLN A 401 19.94 23.01 -8.18
CA GLN A 401 21.31 23.41 -7.86
C GLN A 401 21.67 22.96 -6.44
N TYR A 402 22.85 22.37 -6.30
CA TYR A 402 23.39 21.90 -5.03
C TYR A 402 24.79 22.44 -4.82
N SER A 403 25.11 22.77 -3.56
CA SER A 403 26.47 23.04 -3.12
C SER A 403 27.04 21.79 -2.44
N VAL A 404 28.22 21.36 -2.84
CA VAL A 404 28.90 20.19 -2.29
C VAL A 404 30.21 20.62 -1.68
N VAL A 405 30.39 20.26 -0.42
CA VAL A 405 31.58 20.57 0.38
C VAL A 405 32.21 19.27 0.85
N ALA A 406 33.50 19.11 0.55
CA ALA A 406 34.33 18.04 1.04
C ALA A 406 35.07 18.54 2.29
N SER A 407 35.14 17.70 3.33
CA SER A 407 35.88 18.03 4.55
C SER A 407 37.27 17.40 4.54
N ASP A 408 38.18 18.03 5.29
CA ASP A 408 39.47 17.44 5.64
C ASP A 408 39.29 16.20 6.54
N SER A 409 40.32 15.36 6.56
CA SER A 409 40.49 14.27 7.52
C SER A 409 41.88 14.33 8.15
N GLU A 410 42.18 13.43 9.08
CA GLU A 410 43.47 13.38 9.79
C GLU A 410 44.70 13.25 8.85
N HIS A 411 44.51 12.59 7.70
CA HIS A 411 45.59 12.22 6.78
C HIS A 411 45.45 12.81 5.37
N TYR A 412 44.31 13.44 5.09
CA TYR A 412 44.00 14.01 3.78
C TYR A 412 43.42 15.39 3.95
N GLN A 413 44.04 16.37 3.30
CA GLN A 413 43.53 17.73 3.22
C GLN A 413 42.84 17.93 1.87
N PHE A 414 41.62 18.45 1.87
CA PHE A 414 40.90 18.72 0.64
C PHE A 414 41.64 19.78 -0.18
N ALA A 415 41.97 19.44 -1.42
CA ALA A 415 42.75 20.29 -2.30
C ALA A 415 41.85 21.04 -3.28
N ARG A 416 40.96 20.33 -3.99
CA ARG A 416 40.05 20.88 -5.01
C ARG A 416 39.03 19.86 -5.48
N TRP A 417 37.99 20.33 -6.14
CA TRP A 417 37.12 19.52 -6.99
C TRP A 417 37.73 19.30 -8.38
N ASP A 418 37.14 18.43 -9.18
CA ASP A 418 37.56 18.11 -10.56
C ASP A 418 37.47 19.29 -11.56
N ASP A 419 36.71 20.35 -11.24
CA ASP A 419 36.72 21.62 -11.98
C ASP A 419 37.75 22.63 -11.44
N GLY A 420 38.51 22.26 -10.40
CA GLY A 420 39.47 23.14 -9.74
C GLY A 420 38.89 24.07 -8.66
N SER A 421 37.58 24.00 -8.39
CA SER A 421 36.94 24.83 -7.35
C SER A 421 37.23 24.33 -5.93
N GLN A 422 37.07 25.21 -4.93
CA GLN A 422 37.13 24.86 -3.50
C GLN A 422 35.75 24.48 -2.93
N VAL A 423 34.68 25.04 -3.50
CA VAL A 423 33.29 24.68 -3.22
C VAL A 423 32.64 24.38 -4.55
N ARG A 424 32.00 23.22 -4.67
CA ARG A 424 31.39 22.80 -5.93
C ARG A 424 29.92 23.15 -5.93
N THR A 425 29.49 23.97 -6.88
CA THR A 425 28.08 24.05 -7.25
C THR A 425 27.83 23.07 -8.39
N THR A 426 26.80 22.24 -8.28
CA THR A 426 26.40 21.29 -9.32
C THR A 426 24.92 21.44 -9.66
N SER A 427 24.63 21.46 -10.96
CA SER A 427 23.27 21.49 -11.50
C SER A 427 22.86 20.06 -11.85
N LEU A 428 21.90 19.51 -11.12
CA LEU A 428 21.27 18.26 -11.47
C LEU A 428 20.13 18.53 -12.47
N ALA A 429 20.44 18.45 -13.76
CA ALA A 429 19.45 18.28 -14.83
C ALA A 429 19.27 16.80 -15.26
N GLY A 430 20.08 15.93 -14.65
CA GLY A 430 20.20 14.49 -14.85
C GLY A 430 21.31 13.97 -13.95
N ASP A 431 21.65 12.68 -14.04
CA ASP A 431 22.69 12.06 -13.22
C ASP A 431 24.04 12.79 -13.38
N ALA A 432 24.71 13.04 -12.25
CA ALA A 432 25.99 13.73 -12.20
C ALA A 432 27.00 12.95 -11.37
N LYS A 433 28.26 13.01 -11.81
CA LYS A 433 29.41 12.53 -11.05
C LYS A 433 30.36 13.70 -10.83
N ILE A 434 30.78 13.89 -9.58
CA ILE A 434 31.82 14.85 -9.22
C ILE A 434 32.90 14.16 -8.39
N THR A 435 34.12 14.70 -8.47
CA THR A 435 35.29 14.10 -7.86
C THR A 435 36.04 15.11 -6.99
N ALA A 436 36.27 14.76 -5.72
CA ALA A 436 37.09 15.52 -4.79
C ALA A 436 38.55 15.01 -4.81
N TYR A 437 39.50 15.93 -4.90
CA TYR A 437 40.93 15.64 -4.84
C TYR A 437 41.53 16.12 -3.52
N TYR A 438 42.42 15.31 -2.96
CA TYR A 438 43.04 15.54 -1.67
C TYR A 438 44.57 15.50 -1.74
N ASP A 439 45.21 16.33 -0.93
CA ASP A 439 46.63 16.24 -0.60
C ASP A 439 46.83 15.20 0.50
N ASN A 440 47.75 14.26 0.24
CA ASN A 440 48.07 13.19 1.18
C ASN A 440 49.10 13.66 2.20
N MET A 441 48.61 14.20 3.31
CA MET A 441 49.43 14.72 4.41
C MET A 441 50.17 13.60 5.17
N LEU A 442 49.76 12.33 5.00
CA LEU A 442 50.44 11.21 5.63
C LEU A 442 51.83 11.00 5.04
N ALA A 443 52.03 11.23 3.75
CA ALA A 443 53.34 11.13 3.10
C ALA A 443 54.34 12.13 3.70
N ASP A 444 53.90 13.36 3.97
CA ASP A 444 54.75 14.40 4.57
C ASP A 444 55.07 14.11 6.04
N LYS A 445 54.08 13.66 6.82
CA LYS A 445 54.27 13.23 8.22
C LYS A 445 55.19 12.01 8.30
N LEU A 446 55.00 11.02 7.43
CA LEU A 446 55.89 9.85 7.31
C LEU A 446 57.31 10.28 6.93
N GLY A 447 57.48 11.18 5.96
CA GLY A 447 58.78 11.70 5.58
C GLY A 447 59.55 12.23 6.78
N ALA A 448 58.92 13.08 7.60
CA ALA A 448 59.54 13.63 8.81
C ALA A 448 59.89 12.56 9.86
N GLU A 449 59.02 11.58 10.10
CA GLU A 449 59.27 10.50 11.07
C GLU A 449 60.25 9.43 10.57
N ILE A 450 60.34 9.20 9.26
CA ILE A 450 61.29 8.27 8.65
C ILE A 450 62.72 8.79 8.87
N PHE A 451 62.96 10.09 8.74
CA PHE A 451 64.31 10.66 8.92
C PHE A 451 64.89 10.47 10.33
N SER A 452 64.06 10.21 11.35
CA SER A 452 64.54 9.88 12.70
C SER A 452 64.89 8.39 12.89
N CYS A 453 64.54 7.52 11.94
CA CYS A 453 64.85 6.09 11.96
C CYS A 453 66.24 5.80 11.36
N PRO A 454 66.94 4.72 11.76
CA PRO A 454 68.19 4.30 11.12
C PRO A 454 68.01 4.02 9.61
N PRO A 455 69.03 4.30 8.75
CA PRO A 455 68.91 4.26 7.27
C PRO A 455 68.33 2.97 6.69
N LYS A 456 68.63 1.81 7.30
CA LYS A 456 68.11 0.51 6.87
C LYS A 456 66.57 0.42 6.96
N TYR A 457 65.97 1.04 7.97
CA TYR A 457 64.52 1.04 8.16
C TYR A 457 63.84 2.10 7.29
N GLN A 458 64.52 3.21 7.03
CA GLN A 458 64.03 4.25 6.11
C GLN A 458 63.75 3.68 4.73
N GLN A 459 64.70 2.89 4.19
CA GLN A 459 64.54 2.26 2.89
C GLN A 459 63.35 1.30 2.84
N GLN A 460 63.13 0.51 3.91
CA GLN A 460 62.04 -0.47 3.96
C GLN A 460 60.66 0.21 4.02
N VAL A 461 60.55 1.29 4.80
CA VAL A 461 59.31 2.09 4.86
C VAL A 461 59.06 2.79 3.51
N ALA A 462 60.09 3.38 2.90
CA ALA A 462 59.99 4.01 1.59
C ALA A 462 59.59 3.02 0.48
N ASP A 463 60.19 1.82 0.47
CA ASP A 463 59.85 0.76 -0.48
C ASP A 463 58.40 0.28 -0.28
N SER A 464 57.93 0.18 0.97
CA SER A 464 56.53 -0.16 1.29
C SER A 464 55.56 0.92 0.81
N MET A 465 55.89 2.21 1.01
CA MET A 465 55.12 3.34 0.53
C MET A 465 55.01 3.37 -1.00
N LEU A 466 56.14 3.22 -1.70
CA LEU A 466 56.19 3.24 -3.17
C LEU A 466 55.42 2.07 -3.79
N LYS A 467 55.45 0.90 -3.14
CA LYS A 467 54.81 -0.31 -3.65
C LYS A 467 53.32 -0.38 -3.37
N SER A 468 52.91 0.05 -2.17
CA SER A 468 51.58 -0.27 -1.61
C SER A 468 50.86 0.94 -1.00
N GLY A 469 51.43 2.14 -1.15
CA GLY A 469 50.85 3.39 -0.69
C GLY A 469 51.19 3.77 0.76
N PRO A 470 50.84 5.00 1.17
CA PRO A 470 51.29 5.58 2.45
C PRO A 470 50.86 4.81 3.70
N PHE A 471 49.71 4.15 3.69
CA PHE A 471 49.26 3.33 4.83
C PHE A 471 50.15 2.09 5.04
N ALA A 472 50.60 1.45 3.96
CA ALA A 472 51.56 0.35 4.05
C ALA A 472 52.93 0.84 4.58
N GLY A 473 53.30 2.08 4.24
CA GLY A 473 54.42 2.78 4.86
C GLY A 473 54.25 2.98 6.36
N LEU A 474 53.10 3.49 6.80
CA LEU A 474 52.82 3.71 8.22
C LEU A 474 52.83 2.41 9.03
N LEU A 475 52.23 1.34 8.49
CA LEU A 475 52.24 0.03 9.12
C LEU A 475 53.67 -0.52 9.23
N GLU A 476 54.45 -0.43 8.16
CA GLU A 476 55.86 -0.83 8.17
C GLU A 476 56.65 0.01 9.20
N LEU A 477 56.44 1.33 9.25
CA LEU A 477 57.08 2.21 10.23
C LEU A 477 56.74 1.81 11.67
N GLN A 478 55.46 1.52 11.97
CA GLN A 478 55.04 1.05 13.30
C GLN A 478 55.68 -0.29 13.65
N MET A 479 55.67 -1.26 12.72
CA MET A 479 56.30 -2.56 12.92
C MET A 479 57.80 -2.42 13.21
N ARG A 480 58.49 -1.50 12.54
CA ARG A 480 59.91 -1.23 12.79
C ARG A 480 60.14 -0.49 14.11
N LYS A 481 59.31 0.49 14.48
CA LYS A 481 59.38 1.15 15.79
C LYS A 481 59.24 0.14 16.93
N SER A 482 58.30 -0.80 16.83
CA SER A 482 58.15 -1.89 17.80
C SER A 482 59.37 -2.82 17.84
N ALA A 483 59.96 -3.16 16.68
CA ALA A 483 61.16 -3.99 16.62
C ALA A 483 62.40 -3.27 17.20
N MET A 484 62.52 -1.96 17.03
CA MET A 484 63.63 -1.15 17.58
C MET A 484 63.53 -0.99 19.10
N ALA A 485 62.31 -0.79 19.64
CA ALA A 485 62.07 -0.73 21.07
C ALA A 485 62.46 -2.04 21.77
N LEU A 486 62.17 -3.20 21.16
CA LEU A 486 62.56 -4.52 21.65
C LEU A 486 64.08 -4.77 21.59
N ALA A 487 64.80 -4.04 20.73
CA ALA A 487 66.25 -4.13 20.58
C ALA A 487 67.04 -3.16 21.49
N GLY A 488 66.37 -2.42 22.39
CA GLY A 488 67.01 -1.51 23.34
C GLY A 488 67.49 -0.18 22.75
N CYS A 489 67.05 0.18 21.55
CA CYS A 489 67.31 1.51 20.99
C CYS A 489 66.35 2.54 21.60
N PRO A 490 66.84 3.74 22.00
CA PRO A 490 65.95 4.79 22.49
C PRO A 490 65.04 5.26 21.35
N VAL A 491 63.74 5.05 21.50
CA VAL A 491 62.71 5.64 20.64
C VAL A 491 62.39 7.01 21.21
N GLN A 492 62.67 8.09 20.47
CA GLN A 492 62.15 9.42 20.78
C GLN A 492 60.74 9.58 20.23
#